data_AF-A0A1E5TD53-F1
#
_entry.id   AF-A0A1E5TD53-F1
#
_cell.length_a   1.000
_cell.length_b   1.000
_cell.length_c   1.000
_cell.angle_alpha   90.00
_cell.angle_beta   90.00
_cell.angle_gamma   90.00
#
_symmetry.space_group_name_H-M   'P 1'
#
loop_
_entity.id
_entity.type
_entity.pdbx_description
1 polymer ?
#
loop_
_entity_poly.entity_id
_entity_poly.type
_entity_poly.pdbx_seq_one_letter_code
_entity_poly.pdbx_strand_id
1 'polypeptide(L)'
;MEIDKLSVFKIKLKLVFMLPFRSEIRNSPTQQTIKIFLSDESLDEEIKSYLESFSDIELIEIRKSVERNRVKENITIFRKSGVDINSLQAKIDESLNRYFERK
;
A
#
# COMPACT_ATOMS: atom_id res chain seq x y z
N MET A 1 -7.98 -36.12 -10.48
CA MET A 1 -8.74 -35.19 -9.63
C MET A 1 -8.67 -33.82 -10.30
N GLU A 2 -9.70 -33.46 -11.04
CA GLU A 2 -9.76 -32.22 -11.81
C GLU A 2 -10.31 -31.11 -10.92
N ILE A 3 -9.52 -30.07 -10.67
CA ILE A 3 -9.95 -28.94 -9.85
C ILE A 3 -10.86 -28.08 -10.72
N ASP A 4 -12.14 -27.95 -10.32
CA ASP A 4 -13.16 -27.19 -11.04
C ASP A 4 -12.74 -25.73 -11.24
N LYS A 5 -12.96 -25.20 -12.46
CA LYS A 5 -12.59 -23.82 -12.85
C LYS A 5 -13.22 -22.74 -11.96
N LEU A 6 -14.42 -22.97 -11.44
CA LEU A 6 -15.11 -22.11 -10.48
C LEU A 6 -14.43 -22.14 -9.11
N SER A 7 -13.90 -23.29 -8.69
CA SER A 7 -13.08 -23.38 -7.47
C SER A 7 -11.75 -22.65 -7.63
N VAL A 8 -11.07 -22.81 -8.76
CA VAL A 8 -9.84 -22.05 -9.08
C VAL A 8 -10.13 -20.55 -9.13
N PHE A 9 -11.25 -20.14 -9.73
CA PHE A 9 -11.66 -18.74 -9.79
C PHE A 9 -11.99 -18.18 -8.40
N LYS A 10 -12.71 -18.91 -7.55
CA LYS A 10 -12.99 -18.50 -6.15
C LYS A 10 -11.72 -18.41 -5.32
N ILE A 11 -10.76 -19.33 -5.51
CA ILE A 11 -9.47 -19.32 -4.83
C ILE A 11 -8.63 -18.12 -5.30
N LYS A 12 -8.51 -17.89 -6.61
CA LYS A 12 -7.86 -16.68 -7.16
C LYS A 12 -8.53 -15.41 -6.66
N LEU A 13 -9.86 -15.37 -6.63
CA LEU A 13 -10.62 -14.23 -6.13
C LEU A 13 -10.35 -13.99 -4.64
N LYS A 14 -10.30 -15.05 -3.83
CA LYS A 14 -9.97 -14.97 -2.40
C LYS A 14 -8.52 -14.50 -2.16
N LEU A 15 -7.57 -14.96 -2.98
CA LEU A 15 -6.17 -14.50 -2.96
C LEU A 15 -6.04 -13.02 -3.38
N VAL A 16 -6.76 -12.59 -4.42
CA VAL A 16 -6.80 -11.18 -4.88
C VAL A 16 -7.49 -10.28 -3.85
N PHE A 17 -8.47 -10.80 -3.10
CA PHE A 17 -9.11 -10.09 -1.99
C PHE A 17 -8.27 -10.04 -0.71
N MET A 18 -7.17 -10.81 -0.61
CA MET A 18 -6.26 -10.82 0.54
C MET A 18 -4.89 -10.19 0.22
N LEU A 19 -4.82 -9.29 -0.77
CA LEU A 19 -3.59 -8.50 -0.94
C LEU A 19 -3.29 -7.77 0.39
N PRO A 20 -2.07 -7.91 0.93
CA PRO A 20 -1.75 -7.38 2.26
C PRO A 20 -1.84 -5.86 2.30
N PHE A 21 -1.70 -5.21 1.13
CA PHE A 21 -1.89 -3.78 0.97
C PHE A 21 -2.35 -3.43 -0.45
N ARG A 22 -2.76 -2.17 -0.62
CA ARG A 22 -2.92 -1.49 -1.92
C ARG A 22 -2.27 -0.12 -1.86
N SER A 23 -1.71 0.34 -2.96
CA SER A 23 -1.14 1.69 -3.07
C SER A 23 -1.84 2.52 -4.15
N GLU A 24 -1.97 3.82 -3.92
CA GLU A 24 -2.62 4.75 -4.85
C GLU A 24 -1.86 6.09 -4.90
N ILE A 25 -1.53 6.57 -6.08
CA ILE A 25 -1.07 7.95 -6.25
C ILE A 25 -2.27 8.90 -6.18
N ARG A 26 -2.14 9.94 -5.36
CA ARG A 26 -3.11 11.03 -5.25
C ARG A 26 -2.48 12.33 -5.72
N ASN A 27 -3.12 12.94 -6.72
CA ASN A 27 -2.75 14.27 -7.20
C ASN A 27 -3.50 15.31 -6.37
N SER A 28 -2.76 16.24 -5.78
CA SER A 28 -3.34 17.45 -5.17
C SER A 28 -2.72 18.70 -5.80
N PRO A 29 -3.35 19.88 -5.67
CA PRO A 29 -2.80 21.11 -6.23
C PRO A 29 -1.41 21.48 -5.71
N THR A 30 -1.03 20.99 -4.52
CA THR A 30 0.24 21.36 -3.86
C THR A 30 1.33 20.32 -4.05
N GLN A 31 0.98 19.03 -4.02
CA GLN A 31 1.92 17.92 -4.25
C GLN A 31 1.21 16.60 -4.53
N GLN A 32 1.93 15.68 -5.18
CA GLN A 32 1.49 14.30 -5.32
C GLN A 32 1.88 13.51 -4.08
N THR A 33 1.00 12.62 -3.63
CA THR A 33 1.27 11.69 -2.53
C THR A 33 0.99 10.26 -2.94
N ILE A 34 1.56 9.30 -2.22
CA ILE A 34 1.18 7.89 -2.31
C ILE A 34 0.38 7.57 -1.04
N LYS A 35 -0.79 6.97 -1.22
CA LYS A 35 -1.57 6.40 -0.13
C LYS A 35 -1.38 4.89 -0.12
N ILE A 36 -1.14 4.33 1.05
CA ILE A 36 -1.10 2.89 1.27
C ILE A 36 -2.23 2.52 2.21
N PHE A 37 -2.97 1.50 1.82
CA PHE A 37 -4.08 0.93 2.57
C PHE A 37 -3.71 -0.50 2.91
N LEU A 38 -3.54 -0.80 4.19
CA LEU A 38 -3.27 -2.15 4.67
C LEU A 38 -4.58 -2.91 4.85
N SER A 39 -4.56 -4.22 4.57
CA SER A 39 -5.67 -5.10 4.92
C SER A 39 -5.74 -5.37 6.42
N ASP A 40 -4.62 -5.23 7.13
CA ASP A 40 -4.50 -5.30 8.59
C ASP A 40 -3.93 -3.98 9.12
N GLU A 41 -4.81 -3.10 9.61
CA GLU A 41 -4.45 -1.78 10.15
C GLU A 41 -3.65 -1.86 11.46
N SER A 42 -3.61 -3.02 12.13
CA SER A 42 -2.76 -3.18 13.32
C SER A 42 -1.27 -3.07 12.99
N LEU A 43 -0.91 -3.19 11.72
CA LEU A 43 0.45 -3.07 11.20
C LEU A 43 0.80 -1.64 10.75
N ASP A 44 -0.11 -0.67 10.83
CA ASP A 44 0.09 0.68 10.26
C ASP A 44 1.38 1.35 10.78
N GLU A 45 1.64 1.33 12.10
CA GLU A 45 2.86 1.91 12.67
C GLU A 45 4.11 1.09 12.32
N GLU A 46 4.02 -0.25 12.27
CA GLU A 46 5.16 -1.11 11.88
C GLU A 46 5.59 -0.82 10.44
N ILE A 47 4.61 -0.75 9.53
CA ILE A 47 4.85 -0.46 8.12
C ILE A 47 5.33 0.98 7.93
N LYS A 48 4.79 1.94 8.67
CA LYS A 48 5.30 3.31 8.65
C LYS A 48 6.79 3.35 9.04
N SER A 49 7.17 2.76 10.16
CA SER A 49 8.58 2.70 10.60
C SER A 49 9.48 1.98 9.60
N TYR A 50 8.98 0.93 8.94
CA TYR A 50 9.70 0.26 7.86
C TYR A 50 9.99 1.20 6.68
N LEU A 51 8.98 1.99 6.28
CA LEU A 51 9.08 2.90 5.14
C LEU A 51 9.89 4.17 5.45
N GLU A 52 10.02 4.58 6.71
CA GLU A 52 10.86 5.71 7.13
C GLU A 52 12.35 5.53 6.74
N SER A 53 12.80 4.30 6.45
CA SER A 53 14.15 4.02 5.95
C SER A 53 14.43 4.50 4.51
N PHE A 54 13.39 4.88 3.75
CA PHE A 54 13.54 5.29 2.36
C PHE A 54 14.08 6.72 2.25
N SER A 55 15.26 6.88 1.64
CA SER A 55 15.89 8.19 1.41
C SER A 55 15.07 9.14 0.53
N ASP A 56 14.17 8.60 -0.30
CA ASP A 56 13.36 9.33 -1.29
C ASP A 56 12.07 9.92 -0.67
N ILE A 57 11.74 9.51 0.56
CA ILE A 57 10.56 9.96 1.30
C ILE A 57 10.93 11.17 2.15
N GLU A 58 10.07 12.19 2.13
CA GLU A 58 10.20 13.40 2.95
C GLU A 58 9.45 13.26 4.28
N LEU A 59 8.22 12.75 4.22
CA LEU A 59 7.33 12.62 5.37
C LEU A 59 6.38 11.44 5.17
N ILE A 60 6.03 10.77 6.28
CA ILE A 60 5.00 9.73 6.33
C ILE A 60 4.02 10.06 7.45
N GLU A 61 2.73 9.98 7.16
CA GLU A 61 1.66 10.19 8.14
C GLU A 61 0.61 9.08 8.07
N ILE A 62 0.09 8.65 9.22
CA ILE A 62 -1.13 7.83 9.29
C ILE A 62 -2.32 8.79 9.38
N ARG A 63 -3.25 8.69 8.44
CA ARG A 63 -4.41 9.58 8.32
C ARG A 63 -5.70 8.79 8.28
N LYS A 64 -6.72 9.27 8.97
CA LYS A 64 -8.09 8.74 8.84
C LYS A 64 -8.57 8.84 7.39
N SER A 65 -9.16 7.77 6.90
CA SER A 65 -9.87 7.74 5.63
C SER A 65 -11.21 8.45 5.78
N VAL A 66 -11.55 9.30 4.81
CA VAL A 66 -12.78 10.12 4.85
C VAL A 66 -13.97 9.40 4.18
N GLU A 67 -13.73 8.31 3.45
CA GLU A 67 -14.73 7.65 2.61
C GLU A 67 -15.36 6.43 3.31
N ARG A 68 -16.71 6.35 3.28
CA ARG A 68 -17.54 5.37 4.03
C ARG A 68 -17.33 3.88 3.69
N ASN A 69 -16.57 3.56 2.64
CA ASN A 69 -16.37 2.19 2.13
C ASN A 69 -14.88 1.81 2.00
N ARG A 70 -13.98 2.47 2.73
CA ARG A 70 -12.55 2.13 2.77
C ARG A 70 -12.12 1.77 4.19
N VAL A 71 -10.93 1.17 4.30
CA VAL A 71 -10.21 1.00 5.57
C VAL A 71 -10.18 2.32 6.34
N LYS A 72 -10.24 2.26 7.67
CA LYS A 72 -10.39 3.39 8.59
C LYS A 72 -9.22 4.37 8.49
N GLU A 73 -8.02 3.88 8.22
CA GLU A 73 -6.77 4.65 8.16
C GLU A 73 -6.00 4.35 6.87
N ASN A 74 -5.03 5.22 6.55
CA ASN A 74 -4.10 5.05 5.44
C ASN A 74 -2.77 5.69 5.78
N ILE A 75 -1.70 5.09 5.30
CA ILE A 75 -0.35 5.65 5.36
C ILE A 75 -0.19 6.57 4.15
N THR A 76 -0.04 7.87 4.39
CA THR A 76 0.19 8.89 3.36
C THR A 76 1.67 9.24 3.31
N ILE A 77 2.25 9.10 2.11
CA ILE A 77 3.67 9.32 1.84
C ILE A 77 3.84 10.56 1.00
N PHE A 78 4.71 11.44 1.48
CA PHE A 78 5.15 12.65 0.80
C PHE A 78 6.57 12.41 0.28
N ARG A 79 6.75 12.55 -1.03
CA ARG A 79 8.05 12.38 -1.67
C ARG A 79 8.89 13.65 -1.51
N LYS A 80 10.22 13.49 -1.50
CA LYS A 80 11.12 14.64 -1.62
C LYS A 80 10.96 15.35 -2.98
N SER A 81 11.33 16.62 -3.01
CA SER A 81 11.43 17.39 -4.25
C SER A 81 12.34 16.70 -5.27
N GLY A 82 11.98 16.77 -6.55
CA GLY A 82 12.73 16.14 -7.65
C GLY A 82 12.59 14.62 -7.79
N VAL A 83 12.01 13.91 -6.81
CA VAL A 83 11.73 12.46 -6.92
C VAL A 83 10.55 12.20 -7.86
N ASP A 84 10.65 11.23 -8.76
CA ASP A 84 9.51 10.80 -9.56
C ASP A 84 8.54 9.93 -8.73
N ILE A 85 7.25 10.30 -8.71
CA ILE A 85 6.26 9.64 -7.86
C ILE A 85 5.98 8.20 -8.29
N ASN A 86 5.99 7.91 -9.59
CA ASN A 86 5.70 6.56 -10.10
C ASN A 86 6.85 5.61 -9.76
N SER A 87 8.08 6.07 -9.94
CA SER A 87 9.29 5.35 -9.55
C SER A 87 9.32 5.08 -8.04
N LEU A 88 8.93 6.06 -7.22
CA LEU A 88 8.84 5.88 -5.77
C LEU A 88 7.76 4.87 -5.39
N GLN A 89 6.56 4.94 -5.99
CA GLN A 89 5.48 3.98 -5.75
C GLN A 89 5.92 2.56 -6.09
N ALA A 90 6.55 2.35 -7.25
CA ALA A 90 7.03 1.04 -7.66
C ALA A 90 8.06 0.46 -6.68
N LYS A 91 9.02 1.28 -6.20
CA LYS A 91 10.01 0.86 -5.19
C LYS A 91 9.33 0.47 -3.87
N ILE A 92 8.36 1.25 -3.42
CA ILE A 92 7.60 0.99 -2.19
C ILE A 92 6.81 -0.31 -2.32
N ASP A 93 6.08 -0.49 -3.42
CA ASP A 93 5.26 -1.68 -3.67
C ASP A 93 6.14 -2.94 -3.70
N GLU A 94 7.26 -2.91 -4.42
CA GLU A 94 8.22 -4.02 -4.47
C GLU A 94 8.77 -4.36 -3.07
N SER A 95 9.08 -3.33 -2.29
CA SER A 95 9.60 -3.48 -0.93
C SER A 95 8.56 -4.07 0.04
N LEU A 96 7.32 -3.59 -0.01
CA LEU A 96 6.23 -4.10 0.83
C LEU A 96 5.83 -5.52 0.43
N ASN A 97 5.80 -5.84 -0.86
CA ASN A 97 5.59 -7.22 -1.31
C ASN A 97 6.64 -8.16 -0.69
N ARG A 98 7.93 -7.78 -0.75
CA ARG A 98 9.01 -8.55 -0.09
C ARG A 98 8.85 -8.64 1.43
N TYR A 99 8.40 -7.58 2.08
CA TYR A 99 8.14 -7.57 3.52
C TYR A 99 7.06 -8.60 3.88
N PHE A 100 5.94 -8.61 3.17
CA PHE A 100 4.81 -9.50 3.44
C PHE A 100 5.04 -10.95 2.98
N GLU A 101 5.88 -11.19 1.98
CA GLU A 101 6.28 -12.55 1.57
C GLU A 101 7.19 -13.26 2.59
N ARG A 102 7.91 -12.50 3.42
CA ARG A 102 8.87 -13.03 4.41
C ARG A 102 8.26 -13.27 5.79
N LYS A 103 7.01 -12.85 6.02
CA LYS A 103 6.29 -12.97 7.30
C LYS A 103 5.42 -14.22 7.29
#